data_AF-A0AB34INP2-F1
#
_entry.id   AF-A0AB34INP2-F1
#
_cell.length_a   1.000
_cell.length_b   1.000
_cell.length_c   1.000
_cell.angle_alpha   90.00
_cell.angle_beta   90.00
_cell.angle_gamma   90.00
#
_symmetry.space_group_name_H-M   'P 1'
#
loop_
_entity.id
_entity.type
_entity.pdbx_description
1 polymer ?
#
loop_
_entity_poly.entity_id
_entity_poly.type
_entity_poly.pdbx_seq_one_letter_code
_entity_poly.pdbx_strand_id
1 'polypeptide(L)'
;MPGDTWDFFLSHVQKETGAEVTDLYHILMHEFHKKVWLDVKMDKTTFQSMEHGIKHSRVMISVFSESYPTSAACRKEMWWAQEHETPVIPVIPSTMKDHIGRLLAKLPISLRGIGTFEFIPLERSKEHRLLVGVRDVLQRAEKGNCDVVRRPRQSVADRAGIEDASLTERATESLQRINVPKFLEDLQLVSDALRTIGRLELRQVDGRYKNLNDEYIPEDGYFPLNVEYPGVQAIHAKPWIFVVNNFLSDEDCGALLSKCYGGAMEPTLVANDDGEVRTDESQRKCSAVMIPHRETPGVIAKLAKLFGKTSDHFEACSLVKYEAGDFYMNHSDHAPRSEGDGFCSLGLAPSAHRVATCFVYVNDVEKGGATHFTGLDLSVQPKKGQALVFFPGKIDGDADERLNHEAQVADDVKVILTTWMWSEPASYEPSLSSHQAVYDMVNNVLV
;
A
#
# COMPACT_ATOMS: atom_id res chain seq x y z
N MET A 1 -6.50 16.33 -25.48
CA MET A 1 -7.77 16.96 -25.90
C MET A 1 -8.88 15.94 -25.69
N PRO A 2 -10.14 16.33 -25.38
CA PRO A 2 -11.23 15.36 -25.29
C PRO A 2 -11.53 14.84 -26.70
N GLY A 3 -11.19 13.59 -26.99
CA GLY A 3 -11.53 12.93 -28.26
C GLY A 3 -10.44 12.04 -28.90
N ASP A 4 -9.20 12.05 -28.41
CA ASP A 4 -8.13 11.25 -29.00
C ASP A 4 -8.09 9.83 -28.40
N THR A 5 -8.45 8.84 -29.21
CA THR A 5 -8.25 7.41 -28.91
C THR A 5 -6.87 6.96 -29.40
N TRP A 6 -6.21 6.12 -28.61
CA TRP A 6 -4.88 5.57 -28.89
C TRP A 6 -4.97 4.08 -29.17
N ASP A 7 -4.12 3.57 -30.06
CA ASP A 7 -3.99 2.13 -30.28
C ASP A 7 -3.29 1.48 -29.08
N PHE A 8 -2.24 2.15 -28.57
CA PHE A 8 -1.40 1.62 -27.49
C PHE A 8 -1.08 2.67 -26.43
N PHE A 9 -1.08 2.24 -25.16
CA PHE A 9 -0.44 2.94 -24.04
C PHE A 9 0.87 2.22 -23.68
N LEU A 10 2.00 2.92 -23.60
CA LEU A 10 3.27 2.33 -23.18
C LEU A 10 3.54 2.63 -21.70
N SER A 11 3.58 1.58 -20.88
CA SER A 11 3.92 1.63 -19.46
C SER A 11 5.32 1.05 -19.25
N HIS A 12 6.22 1.81 -18.61
CA HIS A 12 7.62 1.39 -18.44
C HIS A 12 8.34 2.16 -17.33
N VAL A 13 9.48 1.63 -16.88
CA VAL A 13 10.42 2.35 -16.02
C VAL A 13 11.47 3.03 -16.89
N GLN A 14 11.38 4.37 -17.03
CA GLN A 14 12.23 5.17 -17.92
C GLN A 14 13.73 4.89 -17.74
N LYS A 15 14.21 4.82 -16.48
CA LYS A 15 15.63 4.59 -16.16
C LYS A 15 16.15 3.21 -16.59
N GLU A 16 15.27 2.23 -16.77
CA GLU A 16 15.66 0.83 -17.01
C GLU A 16 15.36 0.37 -18.44
N THR A 17 14.28 0.88 -19.05
CA THR A 17 13.75 0.37 -20.33
C THR A 17 13.51 1.47 -21.37
N GLY A 18 14.05 2.67 -21.15
CA GLY A 18 13.84 3.79 -22.06
C GLY A 18 14.28 3.50 -23.51
N ALA A 19 15.29 2.67 -23.70
CA ALA A 19 15.79 2.31 -25.02
C ALA A 19 14.88 1.28 -25.72
N GLU A 20 14.41 0.26 -25.00
CA GLU A 20 13.41 -0.72 -25.45
C GLU A 20 12.10 -0.04 -25.86
N VAL A 21 11.63 0.89 -25.01
CA VAL A 21 10.38 1.62 -25.24
C VAL A 21 10.50 2.62 -26.37
N THR A 22 11.67 3.25 -26.54
CA THR A 22 11.93 4.13 -27.69
C THR A 22 11.88 3.36 -28.99
N ASP A 23 12.54 2.21 -29.07
CA ASP A 23 12.51 1.38 -30.29
C ASP A 23 11.09 0.88 -30.58
N LEU A 24 10.40 0.38 -29.56
CA LEU A 24 9.00 -0.06 -29.68
C LEU A 24 8.08 1.06 -30.15
N TYR A 25 8.20 2.26 -29.56
CA TYR A 25 7.43 3.45 -29.94
C TYR A 25 7.68 3.81 -31.41
N HIS A 26 8.95 3.86 -31.84
CA HIS A 26 9.28 4.21 -33.22
C HIS A 26 8.76 3.20 -34.23
N ILE A 27 8.91 1.90 -33.97
CA ILE A 27 8.40 0.85 -34.86
C ILE A 27 6.87 0.93 -34.96
N LEU A 28 6.16 1.02 -33.84
CA LEU A 28 4.70 1.12 -33.82
C LEU A 28 4.17 2.35 -34.57
N MET A 29 4.79 3.52 -34.37
CA MET A 29 4.35 4.79 -34.98
C MET A 29 4.74 4.90 -36.45
N HIS A 30 6.00 4.61 -36.79
CA HIS A 30 6.55 4.91 -38.12
C HIS A 30 6.43 3.75 -39.11
N GLU A 31 6.57 2.51 -38.67
CA GLU A 31 6.44 1.34 -39.55
C GLU A 31 5.00 0.82 -39.62
N PHE A 32 4.28 0.85 -38.51
CA PHE A 32 2.92 0.29 -38.42
C PHE A 32 1.80 1.33 -38.29
N HIS A 33 2.14 2.62 -38.31
CA HIS A 33 1.20 3.75 -38.32
C HIS A 33 0.16 3.71 -37.19
N LYS A 34 0.55 3.24 -36.00
CA LYS A 34 -0.30 3.17 -34.80
C LYS A 34 -0.23 4.48 -34.02
N LYS A 35 -1.31 4.86 -33.34
CA LYS A 35 -1.31 5.97 -32.37
C LYS A 35 -0.85 5.45 -31.01
N VAL A 36 0.27 5.95 -30.51
CA VAL A 36 0.88 5.47 -29.27
C VAL A 36 0.95 6.59 -28.24
N TRP A 37 0.38 6.35 -27.06
CA TRP A 37 0.56 7.19 -25.88
C TRP A 37 1.83 6.79 -25.15
N LEU A 38 2.74 7.75 -24.97
CA LEU A 38 3.99 7.58 -24.22
C LEU A 38 4.27 8.87 -23.44
N ASP A 39 4.36 8.74 -22.11
CA ASP A 39 4.55 9.84 -21.16
C ASP A 39 5.60 10.88 -21.58
N VAL A 40 6.81 10.46 -21.96
CA VAL A 40 7.92 11.35 -22.37
C VAL A 40 7.69 12.08 -23.71
N LYS A 41 6.61 11.77 -24.43
CA LYS A 41 6.25 12.38 -25.72
C LYS A 41 5.00 13.26 -25.64
N MET A 42 4.40 13.43 -24.45
CA MET A 42 3.20 14.24 -24.26
C MET A 42 3.52 15.63 -23.68
N ASP A 43 2.78 16.65 -24.13
CA ASP A 43 2.91 18.05 -23.65
C ASP A 43 2.51 18.22 -22.16
N LYS A 44 1.76 17.28 -21.61
CA LYS A 44 1.33 17.22 -20.21
C LYS A 44 1.47 15.79 -19.70
N THR A 45 2.18 15.62 -18.59
CA THR A 45 2.45 14.32 -17.94
C THR A 45 1.75 14.21 -16.57
N THR A 46 0.59 14.86 -16.42
CA THR A 46 -0.19 14.81 -15.17
C THR A 46 -0.90 13.45 -15.03
N PHE A 47 -1.22 13.02 -13.80
CA PHE A 47 -1.94 11.75 -13.57
C PHE A 47 -3.27 11.68 -14.32
N GLN A 48 -4.01 12.80 -14.41
CA GLN A 48 -5.23 12.86 -15.20
C GLN A 48 -4.98 12.58 -16.69
N SER A 49 -3.86 13.06 -17.24
CA SER A 49 -3.50 12.78 -18.63
C SER A 49 -3.07 11.32 -18.83
N MET A 50 -2.38 10.71 -17.85
CA MET A 50 -1.97 9.30 -17.92
C MET A 50 -3.16 8.35 -17.78
N GLU A 51 -4.05 8.59 -16.81
CA GLU A 51 -5.29 7.83 -16.67
C GLU A 51 -6.16 7.96 -17.92
N HIS A 52 -6.30 9.19 -18.44
CA HIS A 52 -6.99 9.42 -19.71
C HIS A 52 -6.32 8.63 -20.85
N GLY A 53 -4.99 8.62 -20.91
CA GLY A 53 -4.22 7.82 -21.86
C GLY A 53 -4.59 6.34 -21.80
N ILE A 54 -4.59 5.74 -20.61
CA ILE A 54 -4.93 4.31 -20.42
C ILE A 54 -6.40 4.03 -20.77
N LYS A 55 -7.31 4.84 -20.24
CA LYS A 55 -8.75 4.71 -20.45
C LYS A 55 -9.14 4.84 -21.92
N HIS A 56 -8.42 5.66 -22.68
CA HIS A 56 -8.68 5.90 -24.10
C HIS A 56 -7.69 5.16 -25.02
N SER A 57 -6.90 4.24 -24.49
CA SER A 57 -6.08 3.32 -25.27
C SER A 57 -6.78 1.99 -25.47
N ARG A 58 -6.65 1.43 -26.68
CA ARG A 58 -7.21 0.11 -27.00
C ARG A 58 -6.50 -1.02 -26.25
N VAL A 59 -5.18 -0.89 -26.06
CA VAL A 59 -4.34 -1.86 -25.34
C VAL A 59 -3.24 -1.12 -24.58
N MET A 60 -2.94 -1.56 -23.37
CA MET A 60 -1.74 -1.18 -22.64
C MET A 60 -0.63 -2.20 -22.87
N ILE A 61 0.57 -1.73 -23.20
CA ILE A 61 1.79 -2.55 -23.27
C ILE A 61 2.60 -2.28 -22.01
N SER A 62 2.72 -3.30 -21.16
CA SER A 62 3.51 -3.27 -19.92
C SER A 62 4.92 -3.77 -20.20
N VAL A 63 5.89 -2.88 -20.28
CA VAL A 63 7.30 -3.23 -20.52
C VAL A 63 7.99 -3.49 -19.17
N PHE A 64 8.07 -4.76 -18.79
CA PHE A 64 8.63 -5.20 -17.52
C PHE A 64 10.15 -5.02 -17.44
N SER A 65 10.60 -4.67 -16.25
CA SER A 65 12.00 -4.50 -15.86
C SER A 65 12.17 -4.83 -14.37
N GLU A 66 13.37 -4.65 -13.80
CA GLU A 66 13.66 -5.09 -12.43
C GLU A 66 12.82 -4.34 -11.39
N SER A 67 12.65 -3.02 -11.59
CA SER A 67 11.86 -2.16 -10.71
C SER A 67 10.42 -1.95 -11.19
N TYR A 68 10.01 -2.52 -12.33
CA TYR A 68 8.64 -2.36 -12.83
C TYR A 68 7.56 -2.80 -11.82
N PRO A 69 7.68 -3.95 -11.13
CA PRO A 69 6.71 -4.36 -10.10
C PRO A 69 6.63 -3.42 -8.90
N THR A 70 7.74 -2.76 -8.57
CA THR A 70 7.90 -1.90 -7.40
C THR A 70 7.74 -0.41 -7.73
N SER A 71 7.64 -0.04 -9.00
CA SER A 71 7.43 1.32 -9.49
C SER A 71 6.00 1.79 -9.18
N ALA A 72 5.90 2.89 -8.43
CA ALA A 72 4.63 3.54 -8.10
C ALA A 72 3.82 3.91 -9.36
N ALA A 73 4.49 4.51 -10.36
CA ALA A 73 3.86 4.90 -11.62
C ALA A 73 3.34 3.68 -12.39
N CYS A 74 4.16 2.66 -12.60
CA CYS A 74 3.77 1.47 -13.37
C CYS A 74 2.65 0.68 -12.68
N ARG A 75 2.68 0.57 -11.34
CA ARG A 75 1.58 -0.04 -10.58
C ARG A 75 0.28 0.73 -10.73
N LYS A 76 0.34 2.06 -10.74
CA LYS A 76 -0.85 2.91 -10.94
C LYS A 76 -1.42 2.73 -12.35
N GLU A 77 -0.56 2.64 -13.36
CA GLU A 77 -0.96 2.36 -14.74
C GLU A 77 -1.63 0.98 -14.87
N MET A 78 -1.05 -0.06 -14.27
CA MET A 78 -1.67 -1.39 -14.22
C MET A 78 -3.01 -1.38 -13.45
N TRP A 79 -3.10 -0.61 -12.37
CA TRP A 79 -4.34 -0.46 -11.61
C TRP A 79 -5.42 0.23 -12.42
N TRP A 80 -5.11 1.30 -13.14
CA TRP A 80 -6.05 1.95 -14.05
C TRP A 80 -6.47 1.04 -15.21
N ALA A 81 -5.55 0.24 -15.75
CA ALA A 81 -5.90 -0.74 -16.78
C ALA A 81 -6.84 -1.82 -16.24
N GLN A 82 -6.65 -2.25 -14.99
CA GLN A 82 -7.58 -3.14 -14.30
C GLN A 82 -8.95 -2.49 -14.06
N GLU A 83 -8.98 -1.22 -13.64
CA GLU A 83 -10.20 -0.50 -13.30
C GLU A 83 -11.05 -0.15 -14.53
N HIS A 84 -10.42 0.30 -15.61
CA HIS A 84 -11.08 0.67 -16.86
C HIS A 84 -11.22 -0.51 -17.83
N GLU A 85 -10.87 -1.72 -17.38
CA GLU A 85 -10.83 -2.95 -18.18
C GLU A 85 -10.00 -2.82 -19.47
N THR A 86 -8.98 -1.96 -19.48
CA THR A 86 -8.05 -1.80 -20.60
C THR A 86 -7.21 -3.07 -20.73
N PRO A 87 -7.23 -3.77 -21.90
CA PRO A 87 -6.46 -4.99 -22.10
C PRO A 87 -4.95 -4.75 -21.98
N VAL A 88 -4.22 -5.69 -21.40
CA VAL A 88 -2.77 -5.57 -21.16
C VAL A 88 -1.99 -6.64 -21.93
N ILE A 89 -0.91 -6.23 -22.60
CA ILE A 89 0.10 -7.13 -23.17
C ILE A 89 1.41 -6.93 -22.39
N PRO A 90 1.83 -7.91 -21.58
CA PRO A 90 3.11 -7.84 -20.90
C PRO A 90 4.24 -8.19 -21.88
N VAL A 91 5.26 -7.35 -21.85
CA VAL A 91 6.44 -7.42 -22.70
C VAL A 91 7.66 -7.36 -21.78
N ILE A 92 8.73 -8.06 -22.12
CA ILE A 92 9.92 -8.12 -21.27
C ILE A 92 11.20 -8.17 -22.12
N PRO A 93 12.31 -7.54 -21.71
CA PRO A 93 13.60 -7.77 -22.34
C PRO A 93 13.95 -9.25 -22.35
N SER A 94 14.45 -9.76 -23.48
CA SER A 94 14.78 -11.19 -23.64
C SER A 94 15.80 -11.69 -22.61
N THR A 95 16.68 -10.79 -22.15
CA THR A 95 17.67 -11.04 -21.08
C THR A 95 17.05 -11.29 -19.71
N MET A 96 15.79 -10.93 -19.50
CA MET A 96 15.09 -11.04 -18.21
C MET A 96 13.97 -12.10 -18.22
N LYS A 97 13.80 -12.84 -19.32
CA LYS A 97 12.73 -13.83 -19.47
C LYS A 97 12.73 -14.88 -18.37
N ASP A 98 13.90 -15.30 -17.92
CA ASP A 98 14.03 -16.31 -16.85
C ASP A 98 13.74 -15.73 -15.45
N HIS A 99 13.59 -14.41 -15.32
CA HIS A 99 13.33 -13.73 -14.05
C HIS A 99 11.85 -13.38 -13.83
N ILE A 100 10.96 -13.69 -14.78
CA ILE A 100 9.53 -13.33 -14.71
C ILE A 100 8.91 -13.75 -13.37
N GLY A 101 9.14 -14.98 -12.91
CA GLY A 101 8.60 -15.45 -11.64
C GLY A 101 9.00 -14.61 -10.43
N ARG A 102 10.26 -14.13 -10.39
CA ARG A 102 10.77 -13.24 -9.34
C ARG A 102 10.12 -11.85 -9.42
N LEU A 103 9.93 -11.32 -10.63
CA LEU A 103 9.28 -10.03 -10.84
C LEU A 103 7.81 -10.08 -10.43
N LEU A 104 7.10 -11.15 -10.80
CA LEU A 104 5.70 -11.35 -10.42
C LEU A 104 5.52 -11.47 -8.90
N ALA A 105 6.49 -12.06 -8.19
CA ALA A 105 6.45 -12.15 -6.73
C ALA A 105 6.48 -10.76 -6.04
N LYS A 106 7.10 -9.76 -6.68
CA LYS A 106 7.17 -8.38 -6.19
C LYS A 106 5.88 -7.57 -6.47
N LEU A 107 4.98 -8.06 -7.33
CA LEU A 107 3.71 -7.37 -7.59
C LEU A 107 2.74 -7.54 -6.41
N PRO A 108 1.91 -6.51 -6.11
CA PRO A 108 0.77 -6.66 -5.22
C PRO A 108 -0.18 -7.77 -5.70
N ILE A 109 -0.83 -8.46 -4.76
CA ILE A 109 -1.70 -9.60 -5.07
C ILE A 109 -2.82 -9.24 -6.05
N SER A 110 -3.37 -8.03 -5.94
CA SER A 110 -4.40 -7.51 -6.86
C SER A 110 -3.97 -7.49 -8.34
N LEU A 111 -2.67 -7.40 -8.61
CA LEU A 111 -2.07 -7.31 -9.94
C LEU A 111 -1.38 -8.61 -10.38
N ARG A 112 -1.16 -9.57 -9.48
CA ARG A 112 -0.49 -10.86 -9.79
C ARG A 112 -1.22 -11.70 -10.83
N GLY A 113 -2.50 -11.42 -11.11
CA GLY A 113 -3.26 -12.05 -12.19
C GLY A 113 -2.58 -11.96 -13.56
N ILE A 114 -1.76 -10.92 -13.79
CA ILE A 114 -0.95 -10.76 -15.01
C ILE A 114 0.03 -11.92 -15.24
N GLY A 115 0.41 -12.67 -14.19
CA GLY A 115 1.29 -13.82 -14.31
C GLY A 115 0.70 -14.99 -15.11
N THR A 116 -0.61 -14.97 -15.38
CA THR A 116 -1.27 -15.93 -16.27
C THR A 116 -1.13 -15.57 -17.75
N PHE A 117 -0.64 -14.36 -18.07
CA PHE A 117 -0.56 -13.88 -19.43
C PHE A 117 0.77 -14.33 -20.03
N GLU A 118 0.78 -14.60 -21.33
CA GLU A 118 2.03 -14.87 -22.05
C GLU A 118 2.86 -13.59 -22.17
N PHE A 119 4.11 -13.60 -21.70
CA PHE A 119 5.03 -12.47 -21.82
C PHE A 119 5.75 -12.52 -23.17
N ILE A 120 5.69 -11.42 -23.92
CA ILE A 120 6.38 -11.31 -25.21
C ILE A 120 7.82 -10.81 -24.98
N PRO A 121 8.85 -11.57 -25.36
CA PRO A 121 10.23 -11.12 -25.23
C PRO A 121 10.60 -10.11 -26.32
N LEU A 122 11.28 -9.01 -25.96
CA LEU A 122 11.92 -8.09 -26.91
C LEU A 122 13.42 -8.37 -26.97
N GLU A 123 13.94 -8.61 -28.17
CA GLU A 123 15.36 -8.89 -28.40
C GLU A 123 15.99 -7.78 -29.25
N ARG A 124 16.66 -6.84 -28.59
CA ARG A 124 17.24 -5.66 -29.24
C ARG A 124 18.61 -5.90 -29.87
N SER A 125 19.30 -6.97 -29.51
CA SER A 125 20.61 -7.28 -30.11
C SER A 125 20.52 -7.59 -31.61
N LYS A 126 19.31 -7.91 -32.10
CA LYS A 126 19.05 -8.25 -33.51
C LYS A 126 17.74 -7.62 -33.95
N GLU A 127 17.82 -6.63 -34.85
CA GLU A 127 16.67 -5.88 -35.39
C GLU A 127 15.52 -6.77 -35.87
N HIS A 128 15.82 -7.85 -36.61
CA HIS A 128 14.80 -8.79 -37.08
C HIS A 128 14.04 -9.49 -35.93
N ARG A 129 14.66 -9.70 -34.76
CA ARG A 129 14.00 -10.34 -33.61
C ARG A 129 13.17 -9.34 -32.81
N LEU A 130 13.64 -8.10 -32.71
CA LEU A 130 12.84 -7.01 -32.16
C LEU A 130 11.53 -6.83 -32.95
N LEU A 131 11.63 -6.80 -34.29
CA LEU A 131 10.46 -6.72 -35.17
C LEU A 131 9.51 -7.91 -35.04
N VAL A 132 10.02 -9.12 -34.78
CA VAL A 132 9.17 -10.29 -34.47
C VAL A 132 8.37 -10.05 -33.20
N GLY A 133 9.02 -9.62 -32.11
CA GLY A 133 8.31 -9.30 -30.86
C GLY A 133 7.26 -8.20 -31.03
N VAL A 134 7.56 -7.15 -31.81
CA VAL A 134 6.57 -6.09 -32.10
C VAL A 134 5.39 -6.62 -32.94
N ARG A 135 5.65 -7.50 -33.91
CA ARG A 135 4.59 -8.15 -34.69
C ARG A 135 3.71 -9.05 -33.83
N ASP A 136 4.27 -9.74 -32.85
CA ASP A 136 3.50 -10.55 -31.90
C ASP A 136 2.58 -9.68 -31.04
N VAL A 137 3.08 -8.52 -30.57
CA VAL A 137 2.26 -7.50 -29.86
C VAL A 137 1.08 -7.04 -30.74
N LEU A 138 1.36 -6.67 -31.99
CA LEU A 138 0.33 -6.21 -32.93
C LEU A 138 -0.71 -7.30 -33.23
N GLN A 139 -0.24 -8.52 -33.49
CA GLN A 139 -1.12 -9.65 -33.78
C GLN A 139 -2.03 -9.98 -32.60
N ARG A 140 -1.50 -9.91 -31.37
CA ARG A 140 -2.27 -10.14 -30.15
C ARG A 140 -3.31 -9.05 -29.94
N ALA A 141 -2.93 -7.79 -30.15
CA ALA A 141 -3.84 -6.65 -30.09
C ALA A 141 -4.97 -6.72 -31.14
N GLU A 142 -4.69 -7.18 -32.36
CA GLU A 142 -5.67 -7.28 -33.45
C GLU A 142 -6.64 -8.45 -33.29
N LYS A 143 -6.17 -9.59 -32.78
CA LYS A 143 -7.02 -10.76 -32.52
C LYS A 143 -7.90 -10.62 -31.28
N GLY A 144 -7.68 -9.57 -30.47
CA GLY A 144 -8.33 -9.44 -29.16
C GLY A 144 -7.86 -10.50 -28.16
N ASN A 145 -6.71 -11.15 -28.41
CA ASN A 145 -6.10 -12.12 -27.49
C ASN A 145 -5.36 -11.39 -26.35
N CYS A 146 -5.88 -10.26 -25.90
CA CYS A 146 -5.33 -9.47 -24.81
C CYS A 146 -6.14 -9.76 -23.56
N ASP A 147 -5.45 -9.95 -22.45
CA ASP A 147 -6.09 -10.27 -21.19
C ASP A 147 -6.26 -8.99 -20.36
N VAL A 148 -7.37 -8.90 -19.65
CA VAL A 148 -7.60 -7.83 -18.67
C VAL A 148 -7.08 -8.32 -17.33
N VAL A 149 -6.31 -7.49 -16.62
CA VAL A 149 -5.85 -7.81 -15.27
C VAL A 149 -7.06 -7.81 -14.34
N ARG A 150 -7.66 -8.98 -14.12
CA ARG A 150 -8.85 -9.11 -13.27
C ARG A 150 -8.46 -9.16 -11.81
N ARG A 151 -9.28 -8.53 -10.96
CA ARG A 151 -9.17 -8.71 -9.52
C ARG A 151 -9.31 -10.22 -9.22
N PRO A 152 -8.52 -10.79 -8.30
CA PRO A 152 -8.70 -12.16 -7.89
C PRO A 152 -10.18 -12.40 -7.58
N ARG A 153 -10.80 -13.40 -8.22
CA ARG A 153 -12.17 -13.77 -7.87
C ARG A 153 -12.18 -14.11 -6.38
N GLN A 154 -13.07 -13.47 -5.60
CA GLN A 154 -13.47 -13.97 -4.30
C GLN A 154 -13.80 -15.47 -4.46
N SER A 155 -13.20 -16.31 -3.62
CA SER A 155 -13.18 -17.75 -3.83
C SER A 155 -14.59 -18.34 -3.91
N VAL A 156 -14.73 -19.38 -4.73
CA VAL A 156 -15.94 -20.20 -4.94
C VAL A 156 -16.54 -20.77 -3.64
N ALA A 157 -15.81 -20.72 -2.51
CA ALA A 157 -16.28 -21.12 -1.19
C ALA A 157 -17.57 -20.41 -0.73
N ASP A 158 -17.84 -19.19 -1.19
CA ASP A 158 -19.03 -18.43 -0.79
C ASP A 158 -20.32 -18.90 -1.49
N ARG A 159 -20.24 -19.76 -2.52
CA ARG A 159 -21.41 -20.22 -3.31
C ARG A 159 -21.89 -21.63 -3.00
N ALA A 160 -21.19 -22.39 -2.18
CA ALA A 160 -21.59 -23.74 -1.83
C ALA A 160 -21.48 -23.95 -0.32
N GLY A 161 -22.59 -23.74 0.39
CA GLY A 161 -22.72 -24.17 1.78
C GLY A 161 -22.63 -25.70 1.86
N ILE A 162 -21.41 -26.23 1.95
CA ILE A 162 -21.14 -27.65 2.13
C ILE A 162 -20.24 -27.78 3.37
N GLU A 163 -20.88 -28.10 4.49
CA GLU A 163 -20.25 -28.77 5.63
C GLU A 163 -20.07 -30.25 5.24
N ASP A 164 -18.84 -30.74 5.07
CA ASP A 164 -18.60 -32.19 5.09
C ASP A 164 -17.21 -32.52 5.68
N ALA A 165 -17.23 -33.05 6.90
CA ALA A 165 -16.09 -33.45 7.71
C ALA A 165 -15.43 -34.79 7.27
N SER A 166 -15.86 -35.37 6.15
CA SER A 166 -15.41 -36.71 5.70
C SER A 166 -14.10 -36.73 4.89
N LEU A 167 -13.54 -35.59 4.51
CA LEU A 167 -12.28 -35.51 3.75
C LEU A 167 -11.02 -35.61 4.64
N THR A 168 -11.14 -35.27 5.92
CA THR A 168 -10.01 -35.19 6.85
C THR A 168 -9.50 -36.57 7.26
N GLU A 169 -10.38 -37.59 7.34
CA GLU A 169 -10.03 -38.94 7.81
C GLU A 169 -9.27 -39.78 6.78
N ARG A 170 -9.56 -39.63 5.48
CA ARG A 170 -8.86 -40.39 4.42
C ARG A 170 -7.43 -39.89 4.17
N ALA A 171 -7.14 -38.64 4.51
CA ALA A 171 -5.79 -38.07 4.42
C ALA A 171 -4.86 -38.65 5.51
N THR A 172 -5.41 -39.00 6.68
CA THR A 172 -4.62 -39.46 7.84
C THR A 172 -4.12 -40.90 7.67
N GLU A 173 -4.90 -41.79 7.05
CA GLU A 173 -4.49 -43.19 6.84
C GLU A 173 -3.38 -43.37 5.79
N SER A 174 -3.26 -42.44 4.83
CA SER A 174 -2.22 -42.50 3.79
C SER A 174 -0.82 -42.10 4.29
N LEU A 175 -0.73 -41.40 5.43
CA LEU A 175 0.52 -40.89 5.99
C LEU A 175 1.33 -41.94 6.77
N GLN A 176 0.75 -43.09 7.12
CA GLN A 176 1.44 -44.12 7.92
C GLN A 176 2.39 -45.04 7.13
N ARG A 177 2.59 -44.82 5.82
CA ARG A 177 3.39 -45.71 4.95
C ARG A 177 4.64 -45.10 4.31
N ILE A 178 5.10 -43.92 4.74
CA ILE A 178 6.19 -43.20 4.06
C ILE A 178 7.54 -43.37 4.78
N ASN A 179 8.55 -43.74 3.99
CA ASN A 179 9.94 -44.04 4.35
C ASN A 179 10.70 -42.80 4.86
N VAL A 180 11.33 -42.92 6.02
CA VAL A 180 11.84 -41.83 6.89
C VAL A 180 12.91 -40.91 6.28
N PRO A 181 13.76 -41.32 5.31
CA PRO A 181 14.72 -40.39 4.69
C PRO A 181 14.08 -39.37 3.73
N LYS A 182 12.96 -39.72 3.07
CA LYS A 182 12.21 -38.80 2.20
C LYS A 182 11.37 -37.80 3.00
N PHE A 183 10.98 -38.20 4.22
CA PHE A 183 10.22 -37.40 5.18
C PHE A 183 10.98 -36.15 5.65
N LEU A 184 12.31 -36.13 5.60
CA LEU A 184 13.12 -34.98 6.02
C LEU A 184 13.19 -33.87 4.94
N GLU A 185 13.18 -34.21 3.66
CA GLU A 185 13.03 -33.22 2.57
C GLU A 185 11.58 -32.70 2.52
N ASP A 186 10.61 -33.58 2.73
CA ASP A 186 9.20 -33.19 2.84
C ASP A 186 8.92 -32.35 4.10
N LEU A 187 9.71 -32.44 5.17
CA LEU A 187 9.59 -31.58 6.37
C LEU A 187 9.99 -30.13 6.09
N GLN A 188 10.93 -29.88 5.16
CA GLN A 188 11.25 -28.52 4.73
C GLN A 188 10.12 -27.96 3.85
N LEU A 189 9.55 -28.79 2.98
CA LEU A 189 8.40 -28.46 2.15
C LEU A 189 7.11 -28.27 2.97
N VAL A 190 6.93 -29.04 4.04
CA VAL A 190 5.83 -28.91 5.02
C VAL A 190 6.10 -27.75 5.96
N SER A 191 7.34 -27.44 6.33
CA SER A 191 7.68 -26.23 7.09
C SER A 191 7.49 -24.97 6.25
N ASP A 192 7.83 -25.02 4.97
CA ASP A 192 7.63 -23.92 4.03
C ASP A 192 6.16 -23.82 3.60
N ALA A 193 5.45 -24.94 3.48
CA ALA A 193 3.99 -24.97 3.30
C ALA A 193 3.26 -24.57 4.59
N LEU A 194 3.75 -24.85 5.79
CA LEU A 194 3.22 -24.36 7.07
C LEU A 194 3.63 -22.90 7.34
N ARG A 195 4.72 -22.41 6.76
CA ARG A 195 5.03 -20.97 6.67
C ARG A 195 4.14 -20.28 5.64
N THR A 196 3.73 -20.99 4.59
CA THR A 196 2.81 -20.48 3.55
C THR A 196 1.34 -20.57 3.99
N ILE A 197 0.97 -21.62 4.73
CA ILE A 197 -0.32 -21.79 5.40
C ILE A 197 -0.34 -20.94 6.67
N GLY A 198 0.77 -20.72 7.36
CA GLY A 198 0.88 -19.72 8.43
C GLY A 198 0.86 -18.27 7.94
N ARG A 199 1.06 -18.05 6.63
CA ARG A 199 0.76 -16.79 5.92
C ARG A 199 -0.72 -16.65 5.53
N LEU A 200 -1.54 -17.68 5.77
CA LEU A 200 -2.98 -17.75 5.52
C LEU A 200 -3.65 -18.04 6.88
N GLU A 201 -4.10 -17.06 7.64
CA GLU A 201 -5.44 -16.50 7.44
C GLU A 201 -5.57 -15.20 8.22
N LEU A 202 -5.56 -14.07 7.52
CA LEU A 202 -6.17 -12.82 7.99
C LEU A 202 -7.43 -12.57 7.18
N ARG A 203 -8.27 -13.61 7.07
CA ARG A 203 -9.62 -13.41 6.58
C ARG A 203 -10.49 -13.08 7.77
N GLN A 204 -11.20 -11.97 7.67
CA GLN A 204 -12.31 -11.73 8.57
C GLN A 204 -13.31 -12.88 8.39
N VAL A 205 -13.64 -13.59 9.47
CA VAL A 205 -14.78 -14.51 9.51
C VAL A 205 -15.97 -13.68 9.96
N ASP A 206 -17.02 -13.60 9.14
CA ASP A 206 -18.20 -12.74 9.38
C ASP A 206 -17.87 -11.27 9.69
N GLY A 207 -16.85 -10.70 9.03
CA GLY A 207 -16.43 -9.31 9.25
C GLY A 207 -15.63 -9.08 10.55
N ARG A 208 -15.13 -10.16 11.19
CA ARG A 208 -14.32 -10.09 12.43
C ARG A 208 -12.98 -10.77 12.24
N TYR A 209 -11.91 -10.12 12.70
CA TYR A 209 -10.58 -10.75 12.77
C TYR A 209 -10.57 -11.84 13.85
N LYS A 210 -9.64 -12.81 13.77
CA LYS A 210 -9.31 -13.65 14.92
C LYS A 210 -8.80 -12.73 16.04
N ASN A 211 -9.21 -12.97 17.28
CA ASN A 211 -8.65 -12.25 18.42
C ASN A 211 -7.41 -13.00 18.92
N LEU A 212 -6.25 -12.34 18.87
CA LEU A 212 -4.95 -12.91 19.26
C LEU A 212 -4.46 -12.33 20.60
N ASN A 213 -5.30 -11.66 21.40
CA ASN A 213 -4.88 -11.05 22.67
C ASN A 213 -4.24 -12.07 23.62
N ASP A 214 -4.74 -13.30 23.66
CA ASP A 214 -4.19 -14.38 24.51
C ASP A 214 -2.79 -14.83 24.06
N GLU A 215 -2.41 -14.54 22.81
CA GLU A 215 -1.08 -14.85 22.25
C GLU A 215 -0.11 -13.66 22.39
N TYR A 216 -0.57 -12.51 22.90
CA TYR A 216 0.21 -11.27 22.95
C TYR A 216 1.37 -11.35 23.95
N ILE A 217 2.56 -10.96 23.48
CA ILE A 217 3.80 -10.92 24.27
C ILE A 217 4.31 -9.46 24.31
N PRO A 218 4.12 -8.73 25.41
CA PRO A 218 4.55 -7.34 25.55
C PRO A 218 6.06 -7.12 25.35
N GLU A 219 6.88 -8.14 25.62
CA GLU A 219 8.34 -8.07 25.57
C GLU A 219 8.94 -8.42 24.19
N ASP A 220 8.13 -8.49 23.12
CA ASP A 220 8.59 -8.82 21.76
C ASP A 220 9.25 -7.63 21.02
N GLY A 221 9.85 -6.70 21.77
CA GLY A 221 10.61 -5.55 21.27
C GLY A 221 9.79 -4.40 20.67
N TYR A 222 8.47 -4.54 20.51
CA TYR A 222 7.59 -3.39 20.20
C TYR A 222 7.10 -2.74 21.48
N PHE A 223 6.64 -1.50 21.38
CA PHE A 223 6.09 -0.81 22.54
C PHE A 223 4.86 -1.56 23.10
N PRO A 224 4.77 -1.80 24.42
CA PRO A 224 3.70 -2.58 24.98
C PRO A 224 2.34 -1.85 24.93
N LEU A 225 1.31 -2.52 24.40
CA LEU A 225 -0.08 -2.05 24.43
C LEU A 225 -0.87 -2.66 25.60
N ASN A 226 -1.78 -1.89 26.21
CA ASN A 226 -2.73 -2.41 27.19
C ASN A 226 -3.85 -3.20 26.50
N VAL A 227 -3.69 -4.53 26.38
CA VAL A 227 -4.68 -5.42 25.74
C VAL A 227 -5.97 -5.61 26.55
N GLU A 228 -5.98 -5.21 27.83
CA GLU A 228 -7.18 -5.18 28.68
C GLU A 228 -8.04 -3.93 28.43
N TYR A 229 -7.56 -2.98 27.63
CA TYR A 229 -8.36 -1.82 27.27
C TYR A 229 -9.61 -2.26 26.48
N PRO A 230 -10.82 -1.75 26.81
CA PRO A 230 -12.06 -2.19 26.18
C PRO A 230 -12.02 -2.08 24.65
N GLY A 231 -12.35 -3.19 23.98
CA GLY A 231 -12.44 -3.25 22.52
C GLY A 231 -11.11 -3.53 21.81
N VAL A 232 -9.98 -3.61 22.52
CA VAL A 232 -8.69 -4.02 21.93
C VAL A 232 -8.76 -5.45 21.44
N GLN A 233 -8.25 -5.64 20.22
CA GLN A 233 -8.12 -6.92 19.58
C GLN A 233 -6.83 -6.95 18.77
N ALA A 234 -5.92 -7.85 19.11
CA ALA A 234 -4.77 -8.21 18.29
C ALA A 234 -5.28 -8.94 17.04
N ILE A 235 -4.96 -8.39 15.88
CA ILE A 235 -5.35 -8.93 14.57
C ILE A 235 -4.16 -9.55 13.83
N HIS A 236 -2.93 -9.29 14.27
CA HIS A 236 -1.73 -9.90 13.71
C HIS A 236 -0.67 -10.04 14.81
N ALA A 237 0.12 -11.12 14.77
CA ALA A 237 1.09 -11.44 15.82
C ALA A 237 2.55 -11.13 15.47
N LYS A 238 2.92 -11.08 14.18
CA LYS A 238 4.33 -10.99 13.76
C LYS A 238 4.52 -10.11 12.53
N PRO A 239 4.43 -8.77 12.66
CA PRO A 239 4.45 -7.99 13.89
C PRO A 239 3.08 -7.78 14.53
N TRP A 240 3.04 -7.29 15.76
CA TRP A 240 1.78 -6.98 16.44
C TRP A 240 1.03 -5.84 15.76
N ILE A 241 -0.23 -6.09 15.39
CA ILE A 241 -1.18 -5.08 14.89
C ILE A 241 -2.49 -5.27 15.63
N PHE A 242 -3.07 -4.17 16.08
CA PHE A 242 -4.28 -4.16 16.88
C PHE A 242 -5.35 -3.31 16.23
N VAL A 243 -6.61 -3.69 16.45
CA VAL A 243 -7.74 -2.78 16.32
C VAL A 243 -8.34 -2.50 17.69
N VAL A 244 -8.90 -1.31 17.86
CA VAL A 244 -9.68 -0.94 19.05
C VAL A 244 -11.09 -0.62 18.60
N ASN A 245 -12.00 -1.57 18.81
CA ASN A 245 -13.40 -1.42 18.44
C ASN A 245 -14.09 -0.40 19.34
N ASN A 246 -14.97 0.43 18.77
CA ASN A 246 -15.73 1.47 19.49
C ASN A 246 -14.82 2.46 20.24
N PHE A 247 -13.66 2.79 19.66
CA PHE A 247 -12.73 3.75 20.23
C PHE A 247 -13.32 5.17 20.27
N LEU A 248 -14.01 5.58 19.20
CA LEU A 248 -14.84 6.78 19.18
C LEU A 248 -16.33 6.42 19.13
N SER A 249 -17.14 7.25 19.77
CA SER A 249 -18.59 7.18 19.63
C SER A 249 -19.03 7.76 18.29
N ASP A 250 -20.26 7.46 17.89
CA ASP A 250 -20.86 8.07 16.69
C ASP A 250 -20.91 9.61 16.77
N GLU A 251 -21.09 10.15 17.98
CA GLU A 251 -21.10 11.58 18.26
C GLU A 251 -19.71 12.20 18.10
N ASP A 252 -18.66 11.57 18.66
CA ASP A 252 -17.27 11.98 18.50
C ASP A 252 -16.90 12.02 17.00
N CYS A 253 -17.28 10.98 16.25
CA CYS A 253 -17.09 10.93 14.80
C CYS A 253 -17.83 12.06 14.06
N GLY A 254 -19.08 12.33 14.43
CA GLY A 254 -19.88 13.41 13.83
C GLY A 254 -19.28 14.80 14.06
N ALA A 255 -18.72 15.05 15.26
CA ALA A 255 -18.03 16.29 15.58
C ALA A 255 -16.76 16.49 14.74
N LEU A 256 -15.98 15.42 14.54
CA LEU A 256 -14.79 15.45 13.69
C LEU A 256 -15.14 15.66 12.22
N LEU A 257 -16.18 15.00 11.70
CA LEU A 257 -16.66 15.23 10.33
C LEU A 257 -17.11 16.68 10.12
N SER A 258 -17.82 17.25 11.11
CA SER A 258 -18.26 18.65 11.04
C SER A 258 -17.08 19.63 10.92
N LYS A 259 -15.98 19.37 11.65
CA LYS A 259 -14.73 20.14 11.49
C LYS A 259 -14.11 19.93 10.10
N CYS A 260 -14.09 18.69 9.60
CA CYS A 260 -13.59 18.35 8.27
C CYS A 260 -14.29 19.14 7.16
N TYR A 261 -15.62 19.20 7.20
CA TYR A 261 -16.43 19.89 6.18
C TYR A 261 -16.56 21.40 6.43
N GLY A 262 -16.06 21.91 7.56
CA GLY A 262 -16.07 23.32 7.92
C GLY A 262 -15.09 24.22 7.15
N GLY A 263 -14.28 23.65 6.24
CA GLY A 263 -13.47 24.41 5.27
C GLY A 263 -12.03 24.71 5.69
N ALA A 264 -11.53 24.13 6.78
CA ALA A 264 -10.15 24.32 7.27
C ALA A 264 -9.14 23.27 6.75
N MET A 265 -9.54 22.44 5.77
CA MET A 265 -8.72 21.36 5.23
C MET A 265 -7.79 21.89 4.15
N GLU A 266 -6.51 21.58 4.24
CA GLU A 266 -5.48 21.97 3.26
C GLU A 266 -4.87 20.74 2.57
N PRO A 267 -4.44 20.82 1.30
CA PRO A 267 -3.74 19.74 0.63
C PRO A 267 -2.49 19.29 1.43
N THR A 268 -2.30 17.98 1.57
CA THR A 268 -1.15 17.47 2.33
C THR A 268 0.15 17.58 1.56
N LEU A 269 1.23 17.94 2.26
CA LEU A 269 2.59 17.98 1.72
C LEU A 269 3.31 16.64 1.94
N VAL A 270 4.26 16.34 1.06
CA VAL A 270 5.19 15.20 1.11
C VAL A 270 6.61 15.76 1.06
N ALA A 271 7.52 15.20 1.86
CA ALA A 271 8.95 15.50 1.74
C ALA A 271 9.56 14.55 0.70
N ASN A 272 10.28 15.10 -0.28
CA ASN A 272 11.04 14.29 -1.22
C ASN A 272 12.35 13.78 -0.60
N ASP A 273 13.07 12.91 -1.31
CA ASP A 273 14.36 12.35 -0.87
C ASP A 273 15.44 13.43 -0.60
N ASP A 274 15.27 14.63 -1.18
CA ASP A 274 16.15 15.79 -1.00
C ASP A 274 15.72 16.70 0.19
N GLY A 275 14.66 16.33 0.92
CA GLY A 275 14.12 17.08 2.06
C GLY A 275 13.25 18.28 1.69
N GLU A 276 13.00 18.55 0.40
CA GLU A 276 12.06 19.58 -0.03
C GLU A 276 10.61 19.14 0.22
N VAL A 277 9.87 19.99 0.94
CA VAL A 277 8.46 19.77 1.26
C VAL A 277 7.59 20.40 0.18
N ARG A 278 6.85 19.58 -0.57
CA ARG A 278 5.92 20.05 -1.61
C ARG A 278 4.63 19.23 -1.60
N THR A 279 3.57 19.75 -2.20
CA THR A 279 2.42 18.91 -2.58
C THR A 279 2.89 17.95 -3.67
N ASP A 280 2.95 16.65 -3.36
CA ASP A 280 3.20 15.61 -4.33
C ASP A 280 1.97 14.70 -4.45
N GLU A 281 1.06 15.10 -5.33
CA GLU A 281 -0.16 14.35 -5.64
C GLU A 281 0.12 12.95 -6.23
N SER A 282 1.37 12.64 -6.63
CA SER A 282 1.79 11.31 -7.06
C SER A 282 1.98 10.34 -5.90
N GLN A 283 2.39 10.85 -4.74
CA GLN A 283 2.68 10.07 -3.55
C GLN A 283 1.50 10.07 -2.61
N ARG A 284 0.88 11.24 -2.40
CA ARG A 284 -0.20 11.42 -1.46
C ARG A 284 -1.20 12.41 -2.02
N LYS A 285 -2.43 11.94 -2.18
CA LYS A 285 -3.55 12.79 -2.55
C LYS A 285 -4.57 12.72 -1.42
N CYS A 286 -4.60 13.75 -0.60
CA CYS A 286 -5.60 13.96 0.43
C CYS A 286 -5.50 15.40 0.93
N SER A 287 -6.48 15.81 1.74
CA SER A 287 -6.42 17.04 2.51
C SER A 287 -6.33 16.72 4.00
N ALA A 288 -5.73 17.60 4.78
CA ALA A 288 -5.65 17.44 6.23
C ALA A 288 -5.83 18.77 6.98
N VAL A 289 -6.25 18.65 8.23
CA VAL A 289 -6.22 19.74 9.21
C VAL A 289 -5.65 19.21 10.52
N MET A 290 -4.76 19.98 11.14
CA MET A 290 -4.27 19.65 12.48
C MET A 290 -5.34 19.97 13.53
N ILE A 291 -5.48 19.08 14.50
CA ILE A 291 -6.34 19.25 15.66
C ILE A 291 -5.47 19.15 16.92
N PRO A 292 -5.22 20.28 17.62
CA PRO A 292 -4.42 20.28 18.83
C PRO A 292 -5.12 19.49 19.95
N HIS A 293 -4.35 19.02 20.94
CA HIS A 293 -4.87 18.21 22.05
C HIS A 293 -6.04 18.87 22.78
N ARG A 294 -5.99 20.19 22.97
CA ARG A 294 -7.06 20.98 23.61
C ARG A 294 -8.43 20.85 22.92
N GLU A 295 -8.46 20.52 21.63
CA GLU A 295 -9.69 20.35 20.85
C GLU A 295 -10.15 18.88 20.79
N THR A 296 -9.29 17.93 21.17
CA THR A 296 -9.57 16.49 21.22
C THR A 296 -9.13 15.83 22.54
N PRO A 297 -9.39 16.43 23.72
CA PRO A 297 -8.85 15.94 24.98
C PRO A 297 -9.34 14.52 25.31
N GLY A 298 -10.55 14.16 24.88
CA GLY A 298 -11.09 12.81 25.03
C GLY A 298 -10.33 11.75 24.22
N VAL A 299 -9.85 12.09 23.02
CA VAL A 299 -9.05 11.17 22.18
C VAL A 299 -7.71 10.92 22.85
N ILE A 300 -7.02 11.98 23.24
CA ILE A 300 -5.69 11.90 23.88
C ILE A 300 -5.77 11.15 25.21
N ALA A 301 -6.80 11.39 26.04
CA ALA A 301 -7.00 10.63 27.28
C ALA A 301 -7.23 9.13 27.05
N LYS A 302 -7.97 8.77 25.99
CA LYS A 302 -8.15 7.36 25.60
C LYS A 302 -6.83 6.72 25.18
N LEU A 303 -6.02 7.42 24.37
CA LEU A 303 -4.69 6.97 23.94
C LEU A 303 -3.72 6.83 25.12
N ALA A 304 -3.66 7.83 26.00
CA ALA A 304 -2.86 7.80 27.23
C ALA A 304 -3.15 6.54 28.07
N LYS A 305 -4.43 6.19 28.24
CA LYS A 305 -4.85 4.97 28.94
C LYS A 305 -4.53 3.68 28.16
N LEU A 306 -4.61 3.70 26.83
CA LEU A 306 -4.32 2.57 25.96
C LEU A 306 -2.82 2.19 25.97
N PHE A 307 -1.94 3.19 26.00
CA PHE A 307 -0.49 2.98 26.01
C PHE A 307 0.15 3.04 27.41
N GLY A 308 -0.61 3.43 28.45
CA GLY A 308 -0.07 3.64 29.78
C GLY A 308 0.94 4.79 29.84
N LYS A 309 0.68 5.86 29.08
CA LYS A 309 1.56 7.03 28.92
C LYS A 309 0.82 8.34 29.15
N THR A 310 1.56 9.42 29.29
CA THR A 310 1.04 10.79 29.40
C THR A 310 0.79 11.41 28.02
N SER A 311 0.01 12.49 27.97
CA SER A 311 -0.39 13.13 26.70
C SER A 311 0.78 13.71 25.91
N ASP A 312 1.84 14.11 26.58
CA ASP A 312 3.09 14.64 26.02
C ASP A 312 3.89 13.62 25.17
N HIS A 313 3.53 12.34 25.20
CA HIS A 313 4.07 11.35 24.26
C HIS A 313 3.39 11.38 22.89
N PHE A 314 2.22 12.01 22.75
CA PHE A 314 1.43 11.96 21.52
C PHE A 314 1.56 13.25 20.72
N GLU A 315 1.73 13.13 19.40
CA GLU A 315 1.61 14.28 18.51
C GLU A 315 0.19 14.87 18.55
N ALA A 316 0.07 16.14 18.15
CA ALA A 316 -1.23 16.70 17.80
C ALA A 316 -1.91 15.80 16.75
N CYS A 317 -3.23 15.64 16.87
CA CYS A 317 -3.95 14.82 15.91
C CYS A 317 -3.98 15.53 14.54
N SER A 318 -4.03 14.75 13.47
CA SER A 318 -4.31 15.24 12.13
C SER A 318 -5.56 14.55 11.62
N LEU A 319 -6.57 15.33 11.24
CA LEU A 319 -7.73 14.81 10.54
C LEU A 319 -7.42 14.84 9.05
N VAL A 320 -7.44 13.67 8.40
CA VAL A 320 -7.06 13.48 7.01
C VAL A 320 -8.28 12.99 6.24
N LYS A 321 -8.61 13.69 5.15
CA LYS A 321 -9.71 13.36 4.24
C LYS A 321 -9.18 13.00 2.87
N TYR A 322 -9.55 11.80 2.44
CA TYR A 322 -9.39 11.28 1.10
C TYR A 322 -10.73 11.42 0.38
N GLU A 323 -10.76 12.12 -0.74
CA GLU A 323 -11.92 12.10 -1.65
C GLU A 323 -12.02 10.72 -2.35
N ALA A 324 -13.12 10.47 -3.06
CA ALA A 324 -13.19 9.30 -3.92
C ALA A 324 -12.03 9.30 -4.94
N GLY A 325 -11.32 8.19 -5.08
CA GLY A 325 -10.13 8.10 -5.95
C GLY A 325 -8.80 8.51 -5.32
N ASP A 326 -8.82 9.15 -4.14
CA ASP A 326 -7.62 9.57 -3.42
C ASP A 326 -6.88 8.39 -2.78
N PHE A 327 -5.60 8.58 -2.48
CA PHE A 327 -4.71 7.52 -2.00
C PHE A 327 -3.50 8.09 -1.25
N TYR A 328 -2.79 7.21 -0.56
CA TYR A 328 -1.44 7.49 -0.07
C TYR A 328 -0.60 6.26 -0.35
N MET A 329 0.44 6.42 -1.16
CA MET A 329 1.36 5.36 -1.54
C MET A 329 2.09 4.78 -0.32
N ASN A 330 2.67 3.59 -0.53
CA ASN A 330 3.44 2.87 0.47
C ASN A 330 4.53 3.75 1.09
N HIS A 331 4.45 3.95 2.40
CA HIS A 331 5.40 4.74 3.19
C HIS A 331 5.65 4.09 4.54
N SER A 332 6.66 4.61 5.25
CA SER A 332 6.93 4.28 6.64
C SER A 332 6.57 5.46 7.53
N ASP A 333 5.98 5.15 8.69
CA ASP A 333 5.77 6.11 9.77
C ASP A 333 6.94 6.18 10.74
N HIS A 334 7.98 5.35 10.52
CA HIS A 334 9.19 5.40 11.31
C HIS A 334 9.89 6.73 11.07
N ALA A 335 9.97 7.54 12.12
CA ALA A 335 10.82 8.71 12.14
C ALA A 335 12.20 8.26 12.66
N PRO A 336 13.25 8.23 11.81
CA PRO A 336 14.58 7.82 12.26
C PRO A 336 15.07 8.78 13.35
N ARG A 337 15.91 8.26 14.26
CA ARG A 337 16.63 9.08 15.24
C ARG A 337 17.34 10.21 14.50
N SER A 338 17.07 11.48 14.85
CA SER A 338 17.86 12.55 14.26
C SER A 338 19.28 12.49 14.83
N GLU A 339 20.25 12.15 14.01
CA GLU A 339 21.65 12.48 14.26
C GLU A 339 21.87 13.99 14.01
N GLY A 340 21.16 14.83 14.77
CA GLY A 340 21.18 16.30 14.63
C GLY A 340 20.02 17.00 15.33
N ASP A 341 20.03 18.34 15.33
CA ASP A 341 19.15 19.22 16.09
C ASP A 341 17.69 19.30 15.55
N GLY A 342 17.36 18.53 14.51
CA GLY A 342 16.12 18.65 13.75
C GLY A 342 14.84 18.46 14.58
N PHE A 343 14.81 17.48 15.49
CA PHE A 343 13.66 17.25 16.39
C PHE A 343 13.78 17.97 17.75
N CYS A 344 14.94 18.56 18.08
CA CYS A 344 15.08 19.41 19.27
C CYS A 344 14.13 20.62 19.20
N SER A 345 13.85 21.09 17.98
CA SER A 345 12.88 22.16 17.72
C SER A 345 11.46 21.81 18.16
N LEU A 346 11.10 20.52 18.23
CA LEU A 346 9.83 19.96 18.71
C LEU A 346 9.82 19.67 20.23
N GLY A 347 10.89 20.04 20.94
CA GLY A 347 11.02 19.76 22.37
C GLY A 347 11.25 18.30 22.70
N LEU A 348 11.58 17.48 21.71
CA LEU A 348 11.85 16.06 21.85
C LEU A 348 13.34 15.82 22.16
N ALA A 349 13.63 14.76 22.92
CA ALA A 349 15.00 14.34 23.15
C ALA A 349 15.67 13.87 21.83
N PRO A 350 16.99 14.02 21.65
CA PRO A 350 17.69 13.55 20.44
C PRO A 350 17.51 12.05 20.15
N SER A 351 17.21 11.24 21.17
CA SER A 351 16.94 9.80 21.06
C SER A 351 15.49 9.46 20.72
N ALA A 352 14.59 10.46 20.70
CA ALA A 352 13.18 10.25 20.48
C ALA A 352 12.90 9.77 19.06
N HIS A 353 12.03 8.77 18.94
CA HIS A 353 11.54 8.24 17.68
C HIS A 353 10.09 7.80 17.84
N ARG A 354 9.35 7.70 16.73
CA ARG A 354 7.97 7.22 16.74
C ARG A 354 7.96 5.72 17.01
N VAL A 355 7.22 5.31 18.04
CA VAL A 355 7.10 3.91 18.47
C VAL A 355 5.72 3.32 18.19
N ALA A 356 4.70 4.15 17.98
CA ALA A 356 3.37 3.69 17.58
C ALA A 356 2.68 4.68 16.65
N THR A 357 1.89 4.13 15.72
CA THR A 357 0.93 4.85 14.90
C THR A 357 -0.48 4.50 15.33
N CYS A 358 -1.34 5.52 15.44
CA CYS A 358 -2.75 5.38 15.73
C CYS A 358 -3.58 6.03 14.63
N PHE A 359 -4.31 5.23 13.85
CA PHE A 359 -5.35 5.71 12.95
C PHE A 359 -6.71 5.43 13.56
N VAL A 360 -7.63 6.37 13.46
CA VAL A 360 -9.03 6.18 13.84
C VAL A 360 -9.91 6.48 12.65
N TYR A 361 -10.68 5.49 12.20
CA TYR A 361 -11.60 5.67 11.08
C TYR A 361 -12.82 6.47 11.55
N VAL A 362 -13.05 7.64 10.94
CA VAL A 362 -14.09 8.57 11.37
C VAL A 362 -15.43 8.31 10.66
N ASN A 363 -15.41 7.61 9.54
CA ASN A 363 -16.59 7.12 8.82
C ASN A 363 -16.36 5.71 8.24
N ASP A 364 -17.44 5.06 7.87
CA ASP A 364 -17.41 3.82 7.10
C ASP A 364 -17.14 4.12 5.63
N VAL A 365 -16.51 3.16 4.95
CA VAL A 365 -16.28 3.18 3.50
C VAL A 365 -16.81 1.86 2.95
N GLU A 366 -17.74 1.91 1.99
CA GLU A 366 -18.38 0.70 1.48
C GLU A 366 -17.41 -0.18 0.68
N LYS A 367 -16.57 0.45 -0.15
CA LYS A 367 -15.63 -0.22 -1.05
C LYS A 367 -14.30 0.51 -1.13
N GLY A 368 -13.22 -0.26 -1.06
CA GLY A 368 -11.86 0.27 -1.08
C GLY A 368 -11.51 1.00 0.21
N GLY A 369 -10.52 1.90 0.17
CA GLY A 369 -10.15 2.72 1.33
C GLY A 369 -9.37 1.99 2.43
N ALA A 370 -9.02 0.72 2.25
CA ALA A 370 -8.29 -0.04 3.26
C ALA A 370 -6.94 0.61 3.59
N THR A 371 -6.51 0.48 4.84
CA THR A 371 -5.10 0.61 5.19
C THR A 371 -4.43 -0.73 4.89
N HIS A 372 -3.54 -0.76 3.90
CA HIS A 372 -2.89 -1.99 3.44
C HIS A 372 -1.42 -2.00 3.86
N PHE A 373 -1.02 -3.04 4.59
CA PHE A 373 0.36 -3.31 4.99
C PHE A 373 1.05 -4.13 3.90
N THR A 374 1.88 -3.48 3.10
CA THR A 374 2.43 -4.06 1.86
C THR A 374 3.38 -5.23 2.12
N GLY A 375 4.00 -5.29 3.31
CA GLY A 375 4.87 -6.39 3.71
C GLY A 375 4.14 -7.58 4.35
N LEU A 376 2.84 -7.47 4.65
CA LEU A 376 2.11 -8.46 5.47
C LEU A 376 0.88 -9.06 4.79
N ASP A 377 0.57 -8.68 3.55
CA ASP A 377 -0.67 -9.07 2.87
C ASP A 377 -1.92 -8.88 3.78
N LEU A 378 -1.91 -7.79 4.54
CA LEU A 378 -2.96 -7.45 5.49
C LEU A 378 -3.59 -6.13 5.07
N SER A 379 -4.91 -6.13 4.92
CA SER A 379 -5.71 -4.93 4.69
C SER A 379 -6.73 -4.76 5.80
N VAL A 380 -6.75 -3.58 6.41
CA VAL A 380 -7.71 -3.20 7.43
C VAL A 380 -8.72 -2.25 6.81
N GLN A 381 -9.97 -2.69 6.71
CA GLN A 381 -11.04 -1.87 6.15
C GLN A 381 -11.49 -0.78 7.13
N PRO A 382 -11.82 0.44 6.65
CA PRO A 382 -12.35 1.49 7.50
C PRO A 382 -13.66 1.06 8.12
N LYS A 383 -13.72 1.12 9.45
CA LYS A 383 -14.95 0.93 10.21
C LYS A 383 -15.11 2.09 11.17
N LYS A 384 -16.21 2.82 11.06
CA LYS A 384 -16.46 4.03 11.85
C LYS A 384 -16.22 3.78 13.35
N GLY A 385 -15.47 4.68 13.96
CA GLY A 385 -15.12 4.67 15.37
C GLY A 385 -14.09 3.61 15.78
N GLN A 386 -13.61 2.75 14.86
CA GLN A 386 -12.55 1.79 15.13
C GLN A 386 -11.18 2.47 15.00
N ALA A 387 -10.29 2.20 15.95
CA ALA A 387 -8.88 2.55 15.82
C ALA A 387 -8.06 1.37 15.28
N LEU A 388 -7.02 1.66 14.51
CA LEU A 388 -5.97 0.76 14.06
C LEU A 388 -4.66 1.23 14.71
N VAL A 389 -3.96 0.31 15.37
CA VAL A 389 -2.71 0.56 16.09
C VAL A 389 -1.64 -0.41 15.62
N PHE A 390 -0.48 0.12 15.26
CA PHE A 390 0.70 -0.64 14.84
C PHE A 390 1.99 0.12 15.21
N PHE A 391 3.14 -0.55 15.10
CA PHE A 391 4.40 -0.09 15.66
C PHE A 391 5.47 0.01 14.57
N PRO A 392 5.66 1.18 13.93
CA PRO A 392 6.50 1.30 12.73
C PRO A 392 7.98 0.90 12.95
N GLY A 393 8.41 0.80 14.21
CA GLY A 393 9.68 0.21 14.60
C GLY A 393 9.62 -0.41 15.98
N LYS A 394 10.72 -1.06 16.34
CA LYS A 394 11.00 -1.58 17.68
C LYS A 394 11.38 -0.44 18.64
N ILE A 395 11.31 -0.69 19.94
CA ILE A 395 11.64 0.29 21.00
C ILE A 395 13.12 0.73 20.93
N ASP A 396 13.99 -0.13 20.43
CA ASP A 396 15.41 0.18 20.22
C ASP A 396 15.66 1.07 19.00
N GLY A 397 14.62 1.48 18.27
CA GLY A 397 14.68 2.39 17.14
C GLY A 397 14.79 1.71 15.78
N ASP A 398 14.83 0.38 15.70
CA ASP A 398 14.90 -0.33 14.42
C ASP A 398 13.55 -0.30 13.69
N ALA A 399 13.54 0.19 12.45
CA ALA A 399 12.34 0.19 11.61
C ALA A 399 11.90 -1.24 11.26
N ASP A 400 10.58 -1.47 11.19
CA ASP A 400 10.03 -2.72 10.67
C ASP A 400 9.33 -2.47 9.33
N GLU A 401 10.07 -2.70 8.23
CA GLU A 401 9.58 -2.49 6.86
C GLU A 401 8.32 -3.31 6.52
N ARG A 402 8.02 -4.38 7.29
CA ARG A 402 6.77 -5.14 7.10
C ARG A 402 5.54 -4.28 7.40
N LEU A 403 5.68 -3.24 8.23
CA LEU A 403 4.63 -2.30 8.59
C LEU A 403 4.57 -1.07 7.68
N ASN A 404 5.36 -1.05 6.61
CA ASN A 404 5.13 -0.10 5.53
C ASN A 404 3.71 -0.28 5.00
N HIS A 405 3.01 0.83 4.85
CA HIS A 405 1.59 0.81 4.59
C HIS A 405 1.16 1.90 3.62
N GLU A 406 0.00 1.68 3.02
CA GLU A 406 -0.62 2.58 2.05
C GLU A 406 -2.11 2.74 2.35
N ALA A 407 -2.67 3.89 1.97
CA ALA A 407 -4.11 4.09 1.90
C ALA A 407 -4.57 3.71 0.49
N GLN A 408 -5.31 2.62 0.38
CA GLN A 408 -5.90 2.18 -0.89
C GLN A 408 -6.99 3.16 -1.35
N VAL A 409 -7.19 3.21 -2.66
CA VAL A 409 -8.27 3.98 -3.27
C VAL A 409 -9.62 3.52 -2.72
N ALA A 410 -10.46 4.49 -2.38
CA ALA A 410 -11.85 4.29 -1.99
C ALA A 410 -12.80 4.80 -3.08
N ASP A 411 -13.95 4.15 -3.20
CA ASP A 411 -15.04 4.60 -4.07
C ASP A 411 -15.79 5.80 -3.46
N ASP A 412 -15.67 5.96 -2.13
CA ASP A 412 -16.29 7.02 -1.33
C ASP A 412 -15.25 7.84 -0.56
N VAL A 413 -15.70 8.93 0.06
CA VAL A 413 -14.87 9.74 0.95
C VAL A 413 -14.43 8.92 2.17
N LYS A 414 -13.13 8.92 2.47
CA LYS A 414 -12.56 8.35 3.70
C LYS A 414 -11.98 9.45 4.57
N VAL A 415 -12.38 9.49 5.84
CA VAL A 415 -11.82 10.39 6.84
C VAL A 415 -11.19 9.58 7.97
N ILE A 416 -9.95 9.91 8.31
CA ILE A 416 -9.23 9.32 9.44
C ILE A 416 -8.70 10.41 10.37
N LEU A 417 -8.69 10.13 11.67
CA LEU A 417 -7.89 10.86 12.63
C LEU A 417 -6.57 10.11 12.84
N THR A 418 -5.46 10.79 12.69
CA THR A 418 -4.11 10.21 12.80
C THR A 418 -3.34 10.88 13.93
N THR A 419 -2.62 10.09 14.70
CA THR A 419 -1.58 10.59 15.62
C THR A 419 -0.49 9.54 15.80
N TRP A 420 0.67 9.98 16.24
CA TRP A 420 1.83 9.14 16.51
C TRP A 420 2.27 9.30 17.96
N MET A 421 2.85 8.23 18.51
CA MET A 421 3.44 8.24 19.84
C MET A 421 4.96 8.19 19.77
N TRP A 422 5.61 9.08 20.50
CA TRP A 422 7.06 9.13 20.68
C TRP A 422 7.53 8.25 21.83
N SER A 423 8.74 7.71 21.70
CA SER A 423 9.40 6.93 22.75
C SER A 423 9.60 7.75 24.04
N GLU A 424 9.88 9.05 23.88
CA GLU A 424 10.13 10.03 24.94
C GLU A 424 9.05 11.11 24.95
N PRO A 425 8.71 11.68 26.13
CA PRO A 425 7.76 12.78 26.20
C PRO A 425 8.35 14.07 25.62
N ALA A 426 7.51 14.90 25.00
CA ALA A 426 7.88 16.25 24.61
C ALA A 426 8.00 17.16 25.83
N SER A 427 8.98 18.05 25.83
CA SER A 427 9.22 19.03 26.92
C SER A 427 8.18 20.15 26.99
N TYR A 428 7.30 20.28 25.98
CA TYR A 428 6.18 21.21 25.96
C TYR A 428 5.00 20.59 25.18
N GLU A 429 3.78 21.12 25.36
CA GLU A 429 2.61 20.61 24.62
C GLU A 429 2.85 20.73 23.11
N PRO A 430 2.78 19.62 22.34
CA PRO A 430 2.98 19.65 20.90
C PRO A 430 1.83 20.44 20.25
N SER A 431 2.08 21.73 20.05
CA SER A 431 1.21 22.68 19.36
C SER A 431 1.61 22.87 17.89
N LEU A 432 2.75 22.31 17.51
CA LEU A 432 3.30 22.32 16.15
C LEU A 432 3.03 20.97 15.49
N SER A 433 2.48 20.99 14.28
CA SER A 433 2.29 19.77 13.48
C SER A 433 3.65 19.18 13.11
N SER A 434 3.72 17.87 12.89
CA SER A 434 4.85 17.29 12.17
C SER A 434 5.04 17.95 10.79
N HIS A 435 3.96 18.44 10.15
CA HIS A 435 4.05 19.25 8.92
C HIS A 435 4.72 20.62 9.10
N GLN A 436 4.32 21.41 10.10
CA GLN A 436 4.91 22.73 10.38
C GLN A 436 6.30 22.58 10.98
N ALA A 437 6.54 21.55 11.79
CA ALA A 437 7.85 21.26 12.33
C ALA A 437 8.81 20.70 11.28
N VAL A 438 8.36 19.87 10.32
CA VAL A 438 9.17 19.50 9.16
C VAL A 438 9.40 20.73 8.26
N TYR A 439 8.38 21.58 8.06
CA TYR A 439 8.52 22.84 7.33
C TYR A 439 9.50 23.80 8.01
N ASP A 440 9.44 23.97 9.33
CA ASP A 440 10.32 24.82 10.12
C ASP A 440 11.72 24.21 10.27
N MET A 441 11.83 22.88 10.35
CA MET A 441 13.11 22.15 10.37
C MET A 441 13.87 22.30 9.05
N VAL A 442 13.17 22.18 7.91
CA VAL A 442 13.78 22.36 6.58
C VAL A 442 14.15 23.83 6.34
N ASN A 443 13.34 24.78 6.80
CA ASN A 443 13.60 26.20 6.60
C ASN A 443 14.63 26.81 7.59
N ASN A 444 14.83 26.24 8.78
CA ASN A 444 15.80 26.73 9.76
C ASN A 444 17.24 26.20 9.54
N VAL A 445 17.48 25.32 8.57
CA VAL A 445 18.84 24.87 8.18
C VAL A 445 19.52 25.86 7.20
N LEU A 446 18.80 26.90 6.75
CA LEU A 446 19.28 27.88 5.76
C LEU A 446 19.59 29.29 6.32
N VAL A 447 19.90 29.43 7.62
CA VAL A 447 20.38 30.71 8.20
C VAL A 447 21.77 30.57 8.82
#